data_AF-A0A4Q1F0N9-F1
#
_entry.id   AF-A0A4Q1F0N9-F1
#
_cell.length_a   1.000
_cell.length_b   1.000
_cell.length_c   1.000
_cell.angle_alpha   90.00
_cell.angle_beta   90.00
_cell.angle_gamma   90.00
#
_symmetry.space_group_name_H-M   'P 1'
#
loop_
_entity.id
_entity.type
_entity.pdbx_description
1 polymer ?
#
loop_
_entity_poly.entity_id
_entity_poly.type
_entity_poly.pdbx_seq_one_letter_code
_entity_poly.pdbx_strand_id
1 'polypeptide(L)'
;MFPHTSLLMMQHSKQKFAIVDKMYFVNQEVSKKGGYNLFRVFAVDYLNIMKLAESNKIISEITFEKIKQDLFSDFLVSWYCNTKICKNNYTFSLDKIGESLCVYYGKTGFYKLQLFSYLYFFKSKLLSGYNKMKIKVKKEK
;
A
#
# COMPACT_ATOMS: atom_id res chain seq x y z
N MET A 1 -13.44 6.57 3.84
CA MET A 1 -12.05 6.90 3.46
C MET A 1 -11.69 6.60 1.99
N PHE A 2 -12.62 6.20 1.11
CA PHE A 2 -12.27 5.81 -0.28
C PHE A 2 -13.33 6.25 -1.32
N PRO A 3 -13.62 7.55 -1.46
CA PRO A 3 -14.72 8.03 -2.32
C PRO A 3 -14.55 7.64 -3.79
N HIS A 4 -13.33 7.67 -4.32
CA HIS A 4 -13.06 7.27 -5.71
C HIS A 4 -13.31 5.79 -5.95
N THR A 5 -12.90 4.93 -5.01
CA THR A 5 -13.13 3.49 -5.09
C THR A 5 -14.61 3.17 -4.99
N SER A 6 -15.34 3.79 -4.05
CA SER A 6 -16.79 3.63 -3.93
C SER A 6 -17.50 4.07 -5.21
N LEU A 7 -17.13 5.22 -5.78
CA LEU A 7 -17.70 5.70 -7.04
C LEU A 7 -17.45 4.71 -8.18
N LEU A 8 -16.23 4.17 -8.31
CA LEU A 8 -15.90 3.16 -9.32
C LEU A 8 -16.80 1.92 -9.20
N MET A 9 -16.97 1.39 -7.98
CA MET A 9 -17.81 0.21 -7.74
C MET A 9 -19.30 0.48 -8.04
N MET A 10 -19.77 1.72 -7.86
CA MET A 10 -21.14 2.10 -8.25
C MET A 10 -21.38 2.08 -9.76
N GLN A 11 -20.33 2.17 -10.58
CA GLN A 11 -20.46 2.14 -12.04
C GLN A 11 -20.41 0.71 -12.65
N HIS A 12 -20.53 -0.34 -11.82
CA HIS A 12 -20.41 -1.74 -12.24
C HIS A 12 -21.40 -2.17 -13.34
N SER A 13 -22.54 -1.48 -13.48
CA SER A 13 -23.54 -1.78 -14.52
C SER A 13 -23.23 -1.17 -15.88
N LYS A 14 -22.16 -0.37 -16.02
CA LYS A 14 -21.77 0.20 -17.31
C LYS A 14 -21.23 -0.86 -18.26
N GLN A 15 -21.78 -0.92 -19.45
CA GLN A 15 -21.36 -1.86 -20.50
C GLN A 15 -19.99 -1.53 -21.12
N LYS A 16 -19.57 -0.26 -21.03
CA LYS A 16 -18.32 0.23 -21.63
C LYS A 16 -17.63 1.17 -20.66
N PHE A 17 -16.33 0.97 -20.47
CA PHE A 17 -15.45 1.85 -19.71
C PHE A 17 -14.06 1.84 -20.34
N ALA A 18 -13.30 2.90 -20.09
CA ALA A 18 -11.88 2.96 -20.41
C ALA A 18 -11.10 3.14 -19.12
N ILE A 19 -10.12 2.28 -18.87
CA ILE A 19 -9.15 2.46 -17.78
C ILE A 19 -7.90 3.09 -18.39
N VAL A 20 -7.54 4.27 -17.90
CA VAL A 20 -6.28 4.92 -18.26
C VAL A 20 -5.29 4.63 -17.13
N ASP A 21 -4.47 3.59 -17.32
CA ASP A 21 -3.41 3.25 -16.37
C ASP A 21 -2.14 4.06 -16.69
N LYS A 22 -2.23 5.38 -16.46
CA LYS A 22 -1.10 6.30 -16.58
C LYS A 22 -1.08 7.24 -15.39
N MET A 23 0.11 7.51 -14.87
CA MET A 23 0.29 8.53 -13.84
C MET A 23 -0.09 9.89 -14.44
N TYR A 24 -1.21 10.44 -13.97
CA TYR A 24 -1.71 11.72 -14.43
C TYR A 24 -1.19 12.88 -13.57
N PHE A 25 -0.97 12.64 -12.28
CA PHE A 25 -0.46 13.63 -11.33
C PHE A 25 0.61 13.01 -10.43
N VAL A 26 1.66 13.78 -10.13
CA VAL A 26 2.57 13.50 -9.02
C VAL A 26 1.98 14.19 -7.79
N ASN A 27 1.58 13.41 -6.79
CA ASN A 27 1.07 13.98 -5.55
C ASN A 27 2.17 14.77 -4.84
N GLN A 28 1.83 15.98 -4.39
CA GLN A 28 2.69 16.74 -3.51
C GLN A 28 2.82 16.01 -2.17
N GLU A 29 4.03 15.91 -1.65
CA GLU A 29 4.25 15.35 -0.32
C GLU A 29 3.70 16.31 0.74
N VAL A 30 2.75 15.82 1.54
CA VAL A 30 2.20 16.57 2.67
C VAL A 30 2.94 16.14 3.92
N SER A 31 3.82 17.02 4.41
CA SER A 31 4.51 16.78 5.69
C SER A 31 3.49 16.58 6.82
N LYS A 32 3.79 15.68 7.76
CA LYS A 32 2.93 15.38 8.92
C LYS A 32 1.53 14.83 8.61
N LYS A 33 1.29 14.33 7.39
CA LYS A 33 0.05 13.59 7.08
C LYS A 33 -0.18 12.48 8.11
N GLY A 34 -1.40 12.37 8.63
CA GLY A 34 -1.75 11.40 9.67
C GLY A 34 -3.12 11.64 10.27
N GLY A 35 -3.29 11.30 11.56
CA GLY A 35 -4.56 11.47 12.29
C GLY A 35 -5.53 10.29 12.22
N TYR A 36 -5.13 9.17 11.61
CA TYR A 36 -5.88 7.92 11.60
C TYR A 36 -4.96 6.71 11.67
N ASN A 37 -5.53 5.54 11.95
CA ASN A 37 -4.81 4.28 11.96
C ASN A 37 -4.61 3.76 10.53
N LEU A 38 -3.40 3.92 10.00
CA LEU A 38 -3.09 3.61 8.60
C LEU A 38 -3.38 2.14 8.26
N PHE A 39 -2.94 1.22 9.14
CA PHE A 39 -3.06 -0.21 8.88
C PHE A 39 -4.49 -0.71 9.00
N ARG A 40 -5.28 -0.19 9.96
CA ARG A 40 -6.71 -0.51 10.02
C ARG A 40 -7.43 -0.06 8.75
N VAL A 41 -7.19 1.17 8.31
CA VAL A 41 -7.88 1.76 7.16
C VAL A 41 -7.61 0.98 5.87
N PHE A 42 -6.36 0.60 5.62
CA PHE A 42 -6.01 -0.10 4.39
C PHE A 42 -6.12 -1.63 4.51
N ALA A 43 -5.62 -2.24 5.58
CA ALA A 43 -5.65 -3.70 5.73
C ALA A 43 -7.01 -4.25 6.20
N VAL A 44 -7.95 -3.40 6.62
CA VAL A 44 -9.30 -3.82 7.04
C VAL A 44 -10.37 -3.07 6.26
N ASP A 45 -10.48 -1.75 6.45
CA ASP A 45 -11.65 -1.00 5.94
C ASP A 45 -11.72 -1.01 4.41
N TYR A 46 -10.59 -0.84 3.73
CA TYR A 46 -10.50 -0.97 2.27
C TYR A 46 -10.85 -2.39 1.79
N LEU A 47 -10.28 -3.41 2.42
CA LEU A 47 -10.54 -4.81 2.04
C LEU A 47 -11.99 -5.22 2.32
N ASN A 48 -12.66 -4.66 3.33
CA ASN A 48 -14.09 -4.84 3.54
C ASN A 48 -14.91 -4.32 2.36
N ILE A 49 -14.57 -3.16 1.80
CA ILE A 49 -15.24 -2.62 0.61
C ILE A 49 -15.03 -3.57 -0.58
N MET A 50 -13.80 -4.06 -0.77
CA MET A 50 -13.49 -4.99 -1.86
C MET A 50 -14.17 -6.35 -1.68
N LYS A 51 -14.24 -6.86 -0.44
CA LYS A 51 -14.90 -8.12 -0.13
C LYS A 51 -16.41 -8.02 -0.35
N LEU A 52 -17.03 -6.89 0.00
CA LEU A 52 -18.43 -6.63 -0.32
C LEU A 52 -18.67 -6.59 -1.84
N ALA A 53 -17.77 -5.97 -2.61
CA ALA A 53 -17.85 -5.96 -4.07
C ALA A 53 -17.74 -7.37 -4.66
N GLU A 54 -16.85 -8.21 -4.10
CA GLU A 54 -16.72 -9.62 -4.49
C GLU A 54 -17.97 -10.44 -4.14
N SER A 55 -18.50 -10.28 -2.93
CA SER A 55 -19.72 -10.98 -2.50
C SER A 55 -20.94 -10.59 -3.34
N ASN A 56 -20.98 -9.36 -3.85
CA ASN A 56 -21.99 -8.86 -4.79
C ASN A 56 -21.70 -9.20 -6.26
N LYS A 57 -20.65 -9.99 -6.54
CA LYS A 57 -20.21 -10.37 -7.89
C LYS A 57 -19.84 -9.18 -8.80
N ILE A 58 -19.51 -8.03 -8.21
CA ILE A 58 -19.00 -6.86 -8.95
C ILE A 58 -17.56 -7.12 -9.41
N ILE A 59 -16.78 -7.81 -8.57
CA ILE A 59 -15.45 -8.32 -8.92
C ILE A 59 -15.39 -9.82 -8.68
N SER A 60 -14.47 -10.51 -9.34
CA SER A 60 -14.24 -11.94 -9.10
C SER A 60 -13.42 -12.18 -7.83
N GLU A 61 -13.49 -13.40 -7.29
CA GLU A 61 -12.62 -13.84 -6.19
C GLU A 61 -11.14 -13.71 -6.54
N ILE A 62 -10.76 -14.08 -7.77
CA ILE A 62 -9.38 -13.95 -8.28
C ILE A 62 -8.95 -12.48 -8.25
N THR A 63 -9.84 -11.56 -8.65
CA THR A 63 -9.57 -10.12 -8.60
C THR A 63 -9.41 -9.63 -7.17
N PHE A 64 -10.26 -10.07 -6.25
CA PHE A 64 -10.15 -9.73 -4.83
C PHE A 64 -8.82 -10.20 -4.23
N GLU A 65 -8.43 -11.45 -4.49
CA GLU A 65 -7.16 -12.01 -4.01
C GLU A 65 -5.95 -11.27 -4.60
N LYS A 66 -6.02 -10.87 -5.87
CA LYS A 66 -5.00 -10.05 -6.51
C LYS A 66 -4.88 -8.67 -5.86
N ILE A 67 -6.00 -7.98 -5.64
CA ILE A 67 -6.04 -6.69 -4.92
C ILE A 67 -5.43 -6.84 -3.52
N LYS A 68 -5.78 -7.92 -2.80
CA LYS A 68 -5.27 -8.19 -1.46
C LYS A 68 -3.75 -8.41 -1.46
N GLN A 69 -3.22 -9.15 -2.43
CA GLN A 69 -1.77 -9.37 -2.59
C GLN A 69 -1.03 -8.07 -2.95
N ASP A 70 -1.52 -7.32 -3.93
CA ASP A 70 -0.87 -6.08 -4.39
C ASP A 70 -0.87 -5.01 -3.29
N LEU A 71 -1.99 -4.88 -2.57
CA LEU A 71 -2.05 -4.02 -1.40
C LEU A 71 -1.00 -4.40 -0.34
N PHE A 72 -0.76 -5.70 -0.16
CA PHE A 72 0.24 -6.16 0.79
C PHE A 72 1.67 -5.83 0.33
N SER A 73 2.04 -6.24 -0.88
CA SER A 73 3.42 -6.09 -1.38
C SER A 73 3.80 -4.64 -1.66
N ASP A 74 2.88 -3.88 -2.25
CA ASP A 74 3.22 -2.59 -2.84
C ASP A 74 2.95 -1.45 -1.87
N PHE A 75 1.92 -1.61 -1.02
CA PHE A 75 1.50 -0.58 -0.08
C PHE A 75 1.91 -0.91 1.35
N LEU A 76 1.40 -1.99 1.94
CA LEU A 76 1.57 -2.25 3.39
C LEU A 76 3.04 -2.44 3.78
N VAL A 77 3.81 -3.19 2.99
CA VAL A 77 5.25 -3.39 3.21
C VAL A 77 6.02 -2.06 3.15
N SER A 78 5.80 -1.27 2.11
CA SER A 78 6.43 0.05 1.94
C SER A 78 6.10 0.97 3.11
N TRP A 79 4.83 1.03 3.51
CA TRP A 79 4.37 1.88 4.60
C TRP A 79 4.85 1.42 5.98
N TYR A 80 4.94 0.11 6.23
CA TYR A 80 5.51 -0.39 7.47
C TYR A 80 7.00 -0.04 7.58
N CYS A 81 7.75 -0.22 6.50
CA CYS A 81 9.14 0.23 6.42
C CYS A 81 9.25 1.74 6.72
N ASN A 82 8.48 2.56 6.01
CA ASN A 82 8.55 4.01 6.11
C ASN A 82 8.18 4.52 7.52
N THR A 83 7.14 3.95 8.14
CA THR A 83 6.64 4.44 9.44
C THR A 83 7.33 3.82 10.66
N LYS A 84 7.64 2.50 10.64
CA LYS A 84 8.24 1.81 11.80
C LYS A 84 9.76 1.72 11.71
N ILE A 85 10.33 1.42 10.55
CA ILE A 85 11.77 1.19 10.39
C ILE A 85 12.48 2.53 10.20
N CYS A 86 12.06 3.32 9.21
CA CYS A 86 12.65 4.61 8.88
C CYS A 86 12.22 5.75 9.82
N LYS A 87 11.09 5.58 10.54
CA LYS A 87 10.52 6.58 11.46
C LYS A 87 10.39 7.98 10.83
N ASN A 88 9.70 8.05 9.70
CA ASN A 88 9.47 9.31 8.99
C ASN A 88 8.56 10.29 9.77
N ASN A 89 8.39 11.48 9.21
CA ASN A 89 7.66 12.60 9.84
C ASN A 89 6.13 12.49 9.76
N TYR A 90 5.56 11.30 9.48
CA TYR A 90 4.11 11.14 9.43
C TYR A 90 3.51 10.92 10.83
N THR A 91 2.24 11.30 10.98
CA THR A 91 1.53 11.29 12.28
C THR A 91 0.42 10.25 12.32
N PHE A 92 0.58 9.15 11.57
CA PHE A 92 -0.37 8.04 11.60
C PHE A 92 -0.36 7.35 12.97
N SER A 93 -1.53 6.94 13.44
CA SER A 93 -1.60 5.98 14.55
C SER A 93 -1.12 4.63 14.03
N LEU A 94 -0.21 4.01 14.78
CA LEU A 94 0.40 2.72 14.48
C LEU A 94 -0.01 1.68 15.52
N ASP A 95 -1.18 1.87 16.12
CA ASP A 95 -1.72 1.01 17.15
C ASP A 95 -2.25 -0.27 16.52
N LYS A 96 -2.05 -1.41 17.18
CA LYS A 96 -2.72 -2.67 16.83
C LYS A 96 -2.56 -3.08 15.35
N ILE A 97 -1.38 -2.83 14.77
CA ILE A 97 -1.06 -3.23 13.38
C ILE A 97 -1.27 -4.74 13.19
N GLY A 98 -0.79 -5.55 14.14
CA GLY A 98 -0.95 -7.00 14.11
C GLY A 98 -2.42 -7.42 14.09
N GLU A 99 -3.26 -6.83 14.94
CA GLU A 99 -4.72 -7.10 14.96
C GLU A 99 -5.37 -6.73 13.62
N SER A 100 -5.06 -5.55 13.09
CA SER A 100 -5.61 -5.07 11.81
C SER A 100 -5.21 -5.99 10.65
N LEU A 101 -3.95 -6.40 10.60
CA LEU A 101 -3.45 -7.23 9.53
C LEU A 101 -3.97 -8.68 9.63
N CYS A 102 -4.20 -9.19 10.85
CA CYS A 102 -4.70 -10.55 11.07
C CYS A 102 -6.08 -10.78 10.45
N VAL A 103 -6.90 -9.74 10.26
CA VAL A 103 -8.26 -9.87 9.70
C VAL A 103 -8.26 -10.54 8.33
N TYR A 104 -7.37 -10.11 7.42
CA TYR A 104 -7.34 -10.60 6.04
C TYR A 104 -6.10 -11.44 5.70
N TYR A 105 -5.01 -11.30 6.46
CA TYR A 105 -3.73 -11.96 6.18
C TYR A 105 -3.33 -12.99 7.25
N GLY A 106 -4.09 -13.08 8.33
CA GLY A 106 -3.78 -13.95 9.47
C GLY A 106 -2.46 -13.59 10.18
N LYS A 107 -2.10 -14.41 11.17
CA LYS A 107 -0.87 -14.21 11.96
C LYS A 107 0.39 -14.33 11.10
N THR A 108 0.40 -15.21 10.11
CA THR A 108 1.53 -15.40 9.19
C THR A 108 1.76 -14.17 8.32
N GLY A 109 0.69 -13.44 7.96
CA GLY A 109 0.78 -12.16 7.25
C GLY A 109 1.60 -11.12 8.01
N PHE A 110 1.48 -11.07 9.34
CA PHE A 110 2.23 -10.10 10.15
C PHE A 110 3.73 -10.37 10.15
N TYR A 111 4.14 -11.62 10.31
CA TYR A 111 5.56 -11.99 10.21
C TYR A 111 6.11 -11.76 8.80
N LYS A 112 5.33 -12.07 7.76
CA LYS A 112 5.70 -11.75 6.36
C LYS A 112 5.88 -10.25 6.17
N LEU A 113 4.98 -9.44 6.73
CA LEU A 113 5.04 -7.98 6.62
C LEU A 113 6.35 -7.46 7.20
N GLN A 114 6.71 -7.91 8.42
CA GLN A 114 7.97 -7.53 9.06
C GLN A 114 9.17 -7.94 8.21
N LEU A 115 9.24 -9.21 7.81
CA LEU A 115 10.35 -9.75 7.01
C LEU A 115 10.52 -8.98 5.70
N PHE A 116 9.45 -8.84 4.91
CA PHE A 116 9.52 -8.14 3.63
C PHE A 116 9.80 -6.65 3.79
N SER A 117 9.35 -6.01 4.88
CA SER A 117 9.68 -4.60 5.15
C SER A 117 11.16 -4.41 5.43
N TYR A 118 11.80 -5.31 6.17
CA TYR A 118 13.25 -5.28 6.36
C TYR A 118 14.00 -5.53 5.05
N LEU A 119 13.59 -6.54 4.25
CA LEU A 119 14.20 -6.79 2.93
C LEU A 119 14.06 -5.58 2.00
N TYR A 120 12.89 -4.94 1.99
CA TYR A 120 12.63 -3.70 1.24
C TYR A 120 13.55 -2.56 1.71
N PHE A 121 13.72 -2.39 3.03
CA PHE A 121 14.64 -1.40 3.60
C PHE A 121 16.09 -1.65 3.15
N PHE A 122 16.58 -2.89 3.22
CA PHE A 122 17.94 -3.20 2.79
C PHE A 122 18.12 -2.98 1.28
N LYS A 123 17.15 -3.43 0.46
CA LYS A 123 17.16 -3.21 -0.99
C LYS A 123 17.20 -1.72 -1.33
N SER A 124 16.36 -0.90 -0.70
CA SER A 124 16.32 0.55 -0.93
C SER A 124 17.62 1.26 -0.50
N LYS A 125 18.22 0.83 0.62
CA LYS A 125 19.52 1.35 1.08
C LYS A 125 20.66 0.99 0.12
N LEU A 126 20.69 -0.24 -0.39
CA LEU A 126 21.66 -0.68 -1.40
C LEU A 126 21.53 0.12 -2.71
N LEU A 127 20.31 0.30 -3.20
CA LEU A 127 20.02 1.10 -4.39
C LEU A 127 20.43 2.57 -4.21
N SER A 128 20.17 3.15 -3.04
CA SER A 128 20.59 4.52 -2.72
C SER A 128 22.13 4.64 -2.67
N GLY A 129 22.82 3.66 -2.09
CA GLY A 129 24.29 3.58 -2.08
C GLY A 129 24.87 3.48 -3.49
N TYR A 130 24.28 2.62 -4.34
CA TYR A 130 24.67 2.48 -5.74
C TYR A 130 24.47 3.77 -6.54
N ASN A 131 23.32 4.43 -6.40
CA ASN A 131 23.04 5.70 -7.07
C ASN A 131 23.98 6.83 -6.63
N LYS A 132 24.34 6.89 -5.34
CA LYS A 132 25.37 7.82 -4.84
C LYS A 132 26.75 7.57 -5.45
N MET A 133 27.18 6.31 -5.57
CA MET A 133 28.44 5.96 -6.25
C MET A 133 28.42 6.35 -7.75
N LYS A 134 27.33 6.07 -8.45
CA LYS A 134 27.19 6.39 -9.89
C LYS A 134 27.22 7.89 -10.17
N ILE A 135 26.65 8.71 -9.28
CA ILE A 135 26.72 10.17 -9.37
C ILE A 135 28.15 10.67 -9.09
N LYS A 136 28.87 10.06 -8.13
CA LYS A 136 30.25 10.44 -7.80
C LYS A 136 31.22 10.16 -8.96
N VAL A 137 31.12 8.98 -9.59
CA VAL A 137 31.93 8.61 -10.77
C VAL A 137 31.68 9.52 -11.98
N LYS A 138 30.46 10.08 -12.13
CA LYS A 138 30.16 11.05 -13.19
C LYS A 138 30.72 12.46 -12.95
N LYS A 139 31.09 12.81 -11.71
CA LYS A 139 31.67 14.13 -11.38
C LYS A 139 33.20 14.15 -11.46
N GLU A 140 33.84 12.98 -11.55
CA GLU A 140 35.30 12.81 -11.61
C GLU A 140 35.81 12.58 -13.05
N LYS A 141 34.96 12.78 -14.07
CA LYS A 141 35.31 12.80 -15.49
C LYS A 141 34.96 14.16 -16.08
#